data_AF-A0A1A9RSI8-F1
#
_entry.id   AF-A0A1A9RSI8-F1
#
_cell.length_a   1.000
_cell.length_b   1.000
_cell.length_c   1.000
_cell.angle_alpha   90.00
_cell.angle_beta   90.00
_cell.angle_gamma   90.00
#
_symmetry.space_group_name_H-M   'P 1'
#
loop_
_entity.id
_entity.type
_entity.pdbx_description
1 polymer ?
#
loop_
_entity_poly.entity_id
_entity_poly.type
_entity_poly.pdbx_seq_one_letter_code
_entity_poly.pdbx_strand_id
1 'polypeptide(L)'
;MTIRVPPIKRLESILKFSYLYDKNKRFSQDDPMGNIGMSTFENVLNASLVGWYQPYLPILERSIEWMRYGISVNEGGTGANQLFRQICLHENLALALWFRDGIDQPELWRQTLKLHEQSLTEYQDGAGIYGKGAVKTIQVNDYMRRCLQAEAYEEGIIGYRHYCGDSIPTGRNLHASERKLGYAYCLHYAEGRYSADELQHAAKILLTRRMDDEWLDRGRYSDALLWLKTIYWNRQADAPNPRQVWMKAYNHLPGVEPLSEEVIQASLTSLGEGN
;
A
#
# COMPACT_ATOMS: atom_id res chain seq x y z
N MET A 1 3.68 -34.52 -24.74
CA MET A 1 2.78 -34.53 -23.57
C MET A 1 3.26 -33.45 -22.62
N THR A 2 2.70 -32.25 -22.71
CA THR A 2 3.13 -31.09 -21.92
C THR A 2 2.53 -31.22 -20.53
N ILE A 3 3.33 -31.62 -19.54
CA ILE A 3 2.91 -31.69 -18.15
C ILE A 3 2.62 -30.26 -17.71
N ARG A 4 1.34 -29.86 -17.68
CA ARG A 4 0.92 -28.62 -17.04
C ARG A 4 1.17 -28.78 -15.54
N VAL A 5 2.22 -28.13 -15.06
CA VAL A 5 2.46 -27.97 -13.63
C VAL A 5 1.23 -27.25 -13.04
N PRO A 6 0.57 -27.81 -12.01
CA PRO A 6 -0.55 -27.15 -11.36
C PRO A 6 -0.16 -25.74 -10.91
N PRO A 7 -1.03 -24.72 -11.02
CA PRO A 7 -0.73 -23.34 -10.66
C PRO A 7 -0.07 -23.18 -9.28
N ILE A 8 -0.47 -24.01 -8.32
CA ILE A 8 0.07 -24.06 -6.95
C ILE A 8 1.57 -24.42 -6.92
N LYS A 9 2.00 -25.44 -7.68
CA LYS A 9 3.43 -25.84 -7.72
C LYS A 9 4.33 -24.79 -8.38
N ARG A 10 3.78 -24.00 -9.30
CA ARG A 10 4.49 -22.87 -9.93
C ARG A 10 4.63 -21.70 -8.95
N LEU A 11 3.57 -21.40 -8.19
CA LEU A 11 3.62 -20.39 -7.13
C LEU A 11 4.62 -20.78 -6.05
N GLU A 12 4.59 -22.02 -5.55
CA GLU A 12 5.55 -22.53 -4.58
C GLU A 12 7.01 -22.43 -5.07
N SER A 13 7.28 -22.73 -6.35
CA SER A 13 8.65 -22.61 -6.88
C SER A 13 9.10 -21.16 -7.00
N ILE A 14 8.20 -20.25 -7.42
CA ILE A 14 8.48 -18.81 -7.50
C ILE A 14 8.77 -18.27 -6.10
N LEU A 15 7.97 -18.63 -5.10
CA LEU A 15 8.13 -18.20 -3.71
C LEU A 15 9.43 -18.74 -3.10
N LYS A 16 9.74 -20.01 -3.33
CA LYS A 16 11.01 -20.60 -2.88
C LYS A 16 12.21 -19.90 -3.51
N PHE A 17 12.14 -19.57 -4.80
CA PHE A 17 13.18 -18.80 -5.47
C PHE A 17 13.33 -17.39 -4.88
N SER A 18 12.23 -16.64 -4.79
CA SER A 18 12.23 -15.27 -4.22
C SER A 18 12.75 -15.26 -2.79
N TYR A 19 12.38 -16.26 -1.98
CA TYR A 19 12.86 -16.40 -0.62
C TYR A 19 14.38 -16.59 -0.57
N LEU A 20 14.91 -17.54 -1.35
CA LEU A 20 16.35 -17.79 -1.41
C LEU A 20 17.12 -16.58 -1.93
N TYR A 21 16.57 -15.87 -2.92
CA TYR A 21 17.14 -14.66 -3.46
C TYR A 21 17.22 -13.57 -2.38
N ASP A 22 16.10 -13.23 -1.74
CA ASP A 22 16.04 -12.16 -0.75
C ASP A 22 16.83 -12.51 0.52
N LYS A 23 16.79 -13.76 0.99
CA LYS A 23 17.57 -14.20 2.16
C LYS A 23 19.07 -13.96 1.97
N ASN A 24 19.57 -14.14 0.75
CA ASN A 24 20.99 -14.01 0.45
C ASN A 24 21.42 -12.59 0.05
N LYS A 25 20.49 -11.66 -0.14
CA LYS A 25 20.84 -10.25 -0.36
C LYS A 25 21.66 -9.70 0.81
N ARG A 26 22.64 -8.86 0.46
CA ARG A 26 23.54 -8.19 1.39
C ARG A 26 23.44 -6.70 1.18
N PHE A 27 23.71 -5.97 2.25
CA PHE A 27 23.78 -4.53 2.19
C PHE A 27 25.03 -4.09 1.43
N SER A 28 24.89 -3.09 0.58
CA SER A 28 25.95 -2.44 -0.17
C SER A 28 25.64 -0.96 -0.24
N GLN A 29 26.57 -0.08 0.14
CA GLN A 29 26.34 1.37 0.08
C GLN A 29 26.28 1.89 -1.36
N ASP A 30 26.85 1.15 -2.31
CA ASP A 30 26.88 1.50 -3.73
C ASP A 30 25.56 1.16 -4.45
N ASP A 31 24.69 0.37 -3.80
CA ASP A 31 23.40 -0.03 -4.34
C ASP A 31 22.26 0.85 -3.80
N PRO A 32 21.13 0.97 -4.53
CA PRO A 32 19.95 1.71 -4.07
C PRO A 32 19.19 0.88 -3.03
N MET A 33 19.77 0.76 -1.83
CA MET A 33 19.29 -0.13 -0.78
C MET A 33 17.87 0.18 -0.35
N GLY A 34 17.43 1.45 -0.35
CA GLY A 34 16.04 1.82 -0.08
C GLY A 34 15.08 1.18 -1.06
N ASN A 35 15.33 1.33 -2.36
CA ASN A 35 14.53 0.70 -3.42
C ASN A 35 14.56 -0.82 -3.34
N ILE A 36 15.72 -1.42 -2.99
CA ILE A 36 15.82 -2.86 -2.75
C ILE A 36 14.97 -3.26 -1.53
N GLY A 37 14.98 -2.45 -0.47
CA GLY A 37 14.12 -2.60 0.72
C GLY A 37 12.64 -2.60 0.36
N MET A 38 12.21 -1.66 -0.48
CA MET A 38 10.83 -1.58 -0.98
C MET A 38 10.43 -2.84 -1.78
N SER A 39 11.25 -3.26 -2.74
CA SER A 39 10.98 -4.47 -3.54
C SER A 39 10.95 -5.75 -2.68
N THR A 40 11.81 -5.83 -1.66
CA THR A 40 11.81 -6.96 -0.73
C THR A 40 10.58 -6.96 0.18
N PHE A 41 10.07 -5.78 0.56
CA PHE A 41 8.81 -5.66 1.30
C PHE A 41 7.61 -6.14 0.46
N GLU A 42 7.55 -5.83 -0.83
CA GLU A 42 6.50 -6.37 -1.73
C GLU A 42 6.53 -7.91 -1.78
N ASN A 43 7.73 -8.51 -1.77
CA ASN A 43 7.87 -9.96 -1.67
C ASN A 43 7.37 -10.51 -0.34
N VAL A 44 7.54 -9.80 0.78
CA VAL A 44 6.93 -10.15 2.07
C VAL A 44 5.41 -10.17 1.96
N LEU A 45 4.80 -9.16 1.32
CA LEU A 45 3.35 -9.10 1.13
C LEU A 45 2.84 -10.28 0.31
N ASN A 46 3.51 -10.59 -0.81
CA ASN A 46 3.17 -11.74 -1.65
C ASN A 46 3.32 -13.06 -0.89
N ALA A 47 4.46 -13.27 -0.21
CA ALA A 47 4.69 -14.46 0.61
C ALA A 47 3.65 -14.61 1.73
N SER A 48 3.14 -13.50 2.26
CA SER A 48 2.09 -13.52 3.28
C SER A 48 0.77 -14.08 2.76
N LEU A 49 0.37 -13.73 1.53
CA LEU A 49 -0.87 -14.24 0.92
C LEU A 49 -0.88 -15.76 0.75
N VAL A 50 0.28 -16.40 0.74
CA VAL A 50 0.43 -17.83 0.43
C VAL A 50 0.97 -18.63 1.62
N GLY A 51 0.92 -18.07 2.83
CA GLY A 51 1.26 -18.78 4.07
C GLY A 51 2.76 -18.84 4.40
N TRP A 52 3.57 -17.99 3.77
CA TRP A 52 5.03 -17.94 3.94
C TRP A 52 5.52 -16.74 4.75
N TYR A 53 4.62 -16.07 5.48
CA TYR A 53 5.01 -14.88 6.26
C TYR A 53 6.14 -15.15 7.25
N GLN A 54 6.10 -16.27 7.97
CA GLN A 54 7.05 -16.57 9.04
C GLN A 54 8.51 -16.66 8.55
N PRO A 55 8.81 -17.44 7.49
CA PRO A 55 10.12 -17.40 6.84
C PRO A 55 10.57 -16.00 6.41
N TYR A 56 9.63 -15.12 6.04
CA TYR A 56 9.89 -13.76 5.55
C TYR A 56 9.99 -12.70 6.65
N LEU A 57 9.72 -13.02 7.91
CA LEU A 57 9.78 -12.03 9.00
C LEU A 57 11.17 -11.35 9.11
N PRO A 58 12.32 -12.06 9.05
CA PRO A 58 13.63 -11.39 9.03
C PRO A 58 13.87 -10.53 7.79
N ILE A 59 13.18 -10.84 6.68
CA ILE A 59 13.25 -10.04 5.45
C ILE A 59 12.50 -8.72 5.66
N LEU A 60 11.34 -8.74 6.33
CA LEU A 60 10.57 -7.53 6.67
C LEU A 60 11.38 -6.53 7.51
N GLU A 61 12.01 -6.97 8.59
CA GLU A 61 12.82 -6.08 9.43
C GLU A 61 13.95 -5.42 8.64
N ARG A 62 14.65 -6.22 7.83
CA ARG A 62 15.73 -5.72 6.99
C ARG A 62 15.21 -4.77 5.90
N SER A 63 14.04 -5.03 5.31
CA SER A 63 13.40 -4.12 4.35
C SER A 63 13.12 -2.76 4.99
N ILE A 64 12.65 -2.74 6.24
CA ILE A 64 12.43 -1.50 7.02
C ILE A 64 13.74 -0.75 7.22
N GLU A 65 14.81 -1.44 7.65
CA GLU A 65 16.13 -0.83 7.84
C GLU A 65 16.68 -0.22 6.54
N TRP A 66 16.55 -0.95 5.43
CA TRP A 66 17.05 -0.50 4.14
C TRP A 66 16.26 0.68 3.59
N MET A 67 14.93 0.70 3.75
CA MET A 67 14.11 1.88 3.41
C MET A 67 14.48 3.09 4.27
N ARG A 68 14.71 2.92 5.57
CA ARG A 68 15.21 3.99 6.45
C ARG A 68 16.55 4.53 5.97
N TYR A 69 17.48 3.64 5.58
CA TYR A 69 18.75 4.04 4.99
C TYR A 69 18.55 4.87 3.72
N GLY A 70 17.75 4.38 2.75
CA GLY A 70 17.49 5.08 1.49
C GLY A 70 16.85 6.47 1.68
N ILE A 71 16.00 6.63 2.71
CA ILE A 71 15.48 7.93 3.12
C ILE A 71 16.61 8.82 3.65
N SER A 72 17.45 8.29 4.56
CA SER A 72 18.53 9.06 5.19
C SER A 72 19.60 9.57 4.22
N VAL A 73 19.86 8.84 3.13
CA VAL A 73 20.82 9.23 2.08
C VAL A 73 20.16 9.97 0.91
N ASN A 74 18.86 10.28 1.02
CA ASN A 74 18.08 10.91 -0.05
C ASN A 74 18.21 10.17 -1.41
N GLU A 75 18.09 8.85 -1.37
CA GLU A 75 18.17 7.97 -2.55
C GLU A 75 17.19 8.38 -3.66
N GLY A 76 17.59 8.26 -4.92
CA GLY A 76 16.72 8.47 -6.08
C GLY A 76 17.28 9.30 -7.23
N GLY A 77 18.59 9.58 -7.23
CA GLY A 77 19.22 10.41 -8.25
C GLY A 77 18.95 11.90 -7.99
N THR A 78 18.53 12.64 -9.01
CA THR A 78 18.28 14.09 -8.90
C THR A 78 16.89 14.48 -9.37
N GLY A 79 16.43 15.64 -8.89
CA GLY A 79 15.19 16.28 -9.31
C GLY A 79 13.93 15.45 -9.09
N ALA A 80 13.01 15.46 -10.06
CA ALA A 80 11.71 14.76 -9.95
C ALA A 80 11.86 13.26 -9.66
N ASN A 81 12.89 12.59 -10.16
CA ASN A 81 13.15 11.18 -9.88
C ASN A 81 13.50 10.94 -8.40
N GLN A 82 14.25 11.85 -7.80
CA GLN A 82 14.58 11.80 -6.38
C GLN A 82 13.33 12.01 -5.52
N LEU A 83 12.51 13.01 -5.85
CA LEU A 83 11.23 13.24 -5.16
C LEU A 83 10.30 12.03 -5.26
N PHE A 84 10.15 11.46 -6.47
CA PHE A 84 9.36 10.25 -6.67
C PHE A 84 9.88 9.08 -5.82
N ARG A 85 11.20 8.84 -5.84
CA ARG A 85 11.81 7.78 -5.03
C ARG A 85 11.56 8.00 -3.54
N GLN A 86 11.78 9.21 -3.04
CA GLN A 86 11.56 9.53 -1.64
C GLN A 86 10.09 9.35 -1.24
N ILE A 87 9.13 9.75 -2.08
CA ILE A 87 7.72 9.48 -1.85
C ILE A 87 7.48 7.98 -1.71
N CYS A 88 7.93 7.17 -2.68
CA CYS A 88 7.74 5.72 -2.63
C CYS A 88 8.37 5.08 -1.38
N LEU A 89 9.56 5.55 -0.96
CA LEU A 89 10.21 5.05 0.25
C LEU A 89 9.41 5.37 1.53
N HIS A 90 8.88 6.58 1.65
CA HIS A 90 8.06 6.96 2.80
C HIS A 90 6.73 6.19 2.83
N GLU A 91 6.05 6.05 1.68
CA GLU A 91 4.81 5.27 1.57
C GLU A 91 5.04 3.80 1.99
N ASN A 92 6.06 3.16 1.44
CA ASN A 92 6.34 1.75 1.72
C ASN A 92 6.90 1.52 3.12
N LEU A 93 7.70 2.45 3.66
CA LEU A 93 8.15 2.37 5.05
C LEU A 93 6.97 2.48 6.02
N ALA A 94 6.03 3.39 5.76
CA ALA A 94 4.83 3.55 6.57
C ALA A 94 3.96 2.28 6.55
N LEU A 95 3.78 1.68 5.37
CA LEU A 95 3.07 0.42 5.22
C LEU A 95 3.81 -0.75 5.87
N ALA A 96 5.13 -0.85 5.76
CA ALA A 96 5.91 -1.94 6.33
C ALA A 96 5.93 -1.89 7.86
N LEU A 97 6.08 -0.70 8.45
CA LEU A 97 5.97 -0.50 9.89
C LEU A 97 4.57 -0.90 10.37
N TRP A 98 3.52 -0.34 9.75
CA TRP A 98 2.15 -0.73 10.08
C TRP A 98 1.91 -2.24 9.90
N PHE A 99 2.45 -2.86 8.86
CA PHE A 99 2.28 -4.29 8.62
C PHE A 99 2.96 -5.17 9.69
N ARG A 100 4.06 -4.67 10.27
CA ARG A 100 4.80 -5.34 11.34
C ARG A 100 4.11 -5.24 12.69
N ASP A 101 3.73 -4.03 13.09
CA ASP A 101 3.32 -3.73 14.48
C ASP A 101 1.87 -3.25 14.64
N GLY A 102 1.17 -2.98 13.53
CA GLY A 102 -0.17 -2.40 13.55
C GLY A 102 -0.20 -0.93 13.94
N ILE A 103 0.94 -0.25 14.02
CA ILE A 103 0.99 1.15 14.43
C ILE A 103 0.92 2.04 13.21
N ASP A 104 -0.07 2.95 13.20
CA ASP A 104 -0.20 3.96 12.16
C ASP A 104 0.99 4.93 12.16
N GLN A 105 1.38 5.38 10.96
CA GLN A 105 2.56 6.22 10.75
C GLN A 105 2.19 7.55 10.05
N PRO A 106 1.30 8.38 10.62
CA PRO A 106 0.79 9.57 9.95
C PRO A 106 1.90 10.56 9.57
N GLU A 107 2.98 10.66 10.35
CA GLU A 107 4.12 11.55 10.04
C GLU A 107 4.88 11.15 8.77
N LEU A 108 5.04 9.85 8.51
CA LEU A 108 5.64 9.39 7.26
C LEU A 108 4.75 9.78 6.07
N TRP A 109 3.42 9.67 6.22
CA TRP A 109 2.48 10.12 5.20
C TRP A 109 2.48 11.63 5.02
N ARG A 110 2.59 12.43 6.10
CA ARG A 110 2.77 13.90 6.00
C ARG A 110 4.02 14.26 5.23
N GLN A 111 5.11 13.51 5.39
CA GLN A 111 6.32 13.72 4.60
C GLN A 111 6.09 13.47 3.11
N THR A 112 5.27 12.48 2.74
CA THR A 112 4.88 12.26 1.33
C THR A 112 4.10 13.43 0.74
N LEU A 113 3.26 14.10 1.54
CA LEU A 113 2.50 15.29 1.10
C LEU A 113 3.43 16.47 0.84
N LYS A 114 4.41 16.71 1.72
CA LYS A 114 5.44 17.76 1.53
C LYS A 114 6.25 17.54 0.25
N LEU A 115 6.72 16.30 0.03
CA LEU A 115 7.47 15.95 -1.19
C LEU A 115 6.60 16.07 -2.45
N HIS A 116 5.31 15.74 -2.35
CA HIS A 116 4.36 15.93 -3.45
C HIS A 116 4.22 17.42 -3.78
N GLU A 117 3.96 18.27 -2.79
CA GLU A 117 3.83 19.72 -2.96
C GLU A 117 5.11 20.33 -3.55
N GLN A 118 6.27 19.91 -3.05
CA GLN A 118 7.57 20.30 -3.61
C GLN A 118 7.66 19.95 -5.10
N SER A 119 7.28 18.73 -5.50
CA SER A 119 7.28 18.34 -6.91
C SER A 119 6.35 19.21 -7.76
N LEU A 120 5.18 19.61 -7.26
CA LEU A 120 4.24 20.44 -8.00
C LEU A 120 4.73 21.88 -8.14
N THR A 121 5.45 22.37 -7.13
CA THR A 121 5.99 23.74 -7.09
C THR A 121 7.21 23.89 -7.98
N GLU A 122 8.16 22.94 -7.89
CA GLU A 122 9.43 22.99 -8.62
C GLU A 122 9.30 22.60 -10.09
N TYR A 123 8.37 21.70 -10.42
CA TYR A 123 8.25 21.13 -11.76
C TYR A 123 6.88 21.40 -12.39
N GLN A 124 6.70 22.64 -12.82
CA GLN A 124 5.52 23.06 -13.58
C GLN A 124 5.45 22.35 -14.94
N ASP A 125 4.29 22.36 -15.59
CA ASP A 125 4.10 21.84 -16.95
C ASP A 125 4.42 20.35 -17.15
N GLY A 126 4.25 19.51 -16.13
CA GLY A 126 4.36 18.05 -16.26
C GLY A 126 5.79 17.53 -16.39
N ALA A 127 6.78 18.34 -16.00
CA ALA A 127 8.16 17.93 -15.79
C ALA A 127 8.40 17.27 -14.43
N GLY A 128 7.38 17.22 -13.57
CA GLY A 128 7.44 16.63 -12.23
C GLY A 128 7.20 15.12 -12.23
N ILE A 129 6.83 14.59 -11.07
CA ILE A 129 6.54 13.14 -10.93
C ILE A 129 5.31 12.69 -11.75
N TYR A 130 4.46 13.62 -12.19
CA TYR A 130 3.30 13.34 -13.03
C TYR A 130 3.36 14.14 -14.33
N GLY A 131 3.16 13.47 -15.46
CA GLY A 131 2.98 14.13 -16.76
C GLY A 131 1.66 14.91 -16.84
N LYS A 132 1.56 15.88 -17.77
CA LYS A 132 0.40 16.80 -17.90
C LYS A 132 -0.97 16.11 -17.89
N GLY A 133 -1.11 14.96 -18.56
CA GLY A 133 -2.36 14.21 -18.63
C GLY A 133 -2.74 13.43 -17.36
N ALA A 134 -1.78 13.19 -16.46
CA ALA A 134 -1.96 12.41 -15.23
C ALA A 134 -2.36 13.26 -14.02
N VAL A 135 -2.25 14.59 -14.13
CA VAL A 135 -2.50 15.53 -13.02
C VAL A 135 -3.93 15.46 -12.50
N LYS A 136 -4.94 15.26 -13.35
CA LYS A 136 -6.35 15.16 -12.89
C LYS A 136 -6.81 13.72 -12.60
N THR A 137 -5.91 12.75 -12.68
CA THR A 137 -6.25 11.33 -12.59
C THR A 137 -5.39 10.62 -11.55
N ILE A 138 -4.21 10.16 -11.95
CA ILE A 138 -3.29 9.38 -11.10
C ILE A 138 -2.77 10.24 -9.96
N GLN A 139 -2.38 11.49 -10.24
CA GLN A 139 -1.91 12.40 -9.20
C GLN A 139 -2.94 12.61 -8.09
N VAL A 140 -4.21 12.81 -8.44
CA VAL A 140 -5.26 13.00 -7.44
C VAL A 140 -5.54 11.70 -6.69
N ASN A 141 -5.49 10.54 -7.34
CA ASN A 141 -5.62 9.25 -6.64
C ASN A 141 -4.53 9.12 -5.55
N ASP A 142 -3.28 9.40 -5.93
CA ASP A 142 -2.12 9.33 -5.04
C ASP A 142 -2.16 10.40 -3.94
N TYR A 143 -2.63 11.60 -4.27
CA TYR A 143 -2.81 12.66 -3.28
C TYR A 143 -3.86 12.29 -2.24
N MET A 144 -5.04 11.83 -2.68
CA MET A 144 -6.14 11.50 -1.77
C MET A 144 -5.77 10.37 -0.80
N ARG A 145 -5.13 9.31 -1.29
CA ARG A 145 -4.70 8.20 -0.41
C ARG A 145 -3.67 8.68 0.63
N ARG A 146 -2.76 9.58 0.26
CA ARG A 146 -1.76 10.16 1.19
C ARG A 146 -2.44 11.03 2.24
N CYS A 147 -3.39 11.89 1.85
CA CYS A 147 -4.17 12.71 2.78
C CYS A 147 -4.92 11.84 3.80
N LEU A 148 -5.54 10.75 3.36
CA LEU A 148 -6.24 9.83 4.26
C LEU A 148 -5.30 9.21 5.31
N GLN A 149 -4.15 8.71 4.87
CA GLN A 149 -3.20 8.05 5.75
C GLN A 149 -2.43 9.05 6.66
N ALA A 150 -2.30 10.30 6.23
CA ALA A 150 -1.74 11.41 7.01
C ALA A 150 -2.75 12.05 7.97
N GLU A 151 -4.02 11.63 7.94
CA GLU A 151 -5.14 12.27 8.64
C GLU A 151 -5.31 13.75 8.27
N ALA A 152 -4.90 14.12 7.06
CA ALA A 152 -4.96 15.48 6.53
C ALA A 152 -6.24 15.67 5.71
N TYR A 153 -7.39 15.53 6.36
CA TYR A 153 -8.68 15.44 5.69
C TYR A 153 -9.08 16.75 5.01
N GLU A 154 -8.87 17.89 5.67
CA GLU A 154 -9.14 19.23 5.15
C GLU A 154 -8.25 19.55 3.94
N GLU A 155 -6.97 19.22 4.00
CA GLU A 155 -6.05 19.35 2.87
C GLU A 155 -6.51 18.50 1.69
N GLY A 156 -6.94 17.26 1.95
CA GLY A 156 -7.52 16.37 0.94
C GLY A 156 -8.76 16.96 0.28
N ILE A 157 -9.64 17.61 1.04
CA ILE A 157 -10.84 18.30 0.52
C ILE A 157 -10.44 19.44 -0.40
N ILE A 158 -9.51 20.30 0.04
CA ILE A 158 -9.04 21.45 -0.74
C ILE A 158 -8.38 20.98 -2.03
N GLY A 159 -7.45 20.02 -1.95
CA GLY A 159 -6.74 19.50 -3.11
C GLY A 159 -7.66 18.81 -4.11
N TYR A 160 -8.62 18.00 -3.65
CA TYR A 160 -9.59 17.38 -4.55
C TYR A 160 -10.40 18.44 -5.31
N ARG A 161 -10.93 19.45 -4.61
CA ARG A 161 -11.74 20.53 -5.21
C ARG A 161 -10.92 21.34 -6.21
N HIS A 162 -9.66 21.60 -5.91
CA HIS A 162 -8.74 22.29 -6.83
C HIS A 162 -8.57 21.55 -8.17
N TYR A 163 -8.36 20.23 -8.16
CA TYR A 163 -8.08 19.46 -9.38
C TYR A 163 -9.33 18.92 -10.09
N CYS A 164 -10.38 18.57 -9.34
CA CYS A 164 -11.58 17.88 -9.82
C CYS A 164 -12.85 18.74 -9.77
N GLY A 165 -12.80 19.95 -9.19
CA GLY A 165 -13.94 20.83 -8.99
C GLY A 165 -14.76 20.50 -7.74
N ASP A 166 -15.74 21.35 -7.43
CA ASP A 166 -16.54 21.30 -6.20
C ASP A 166 -17.65 20.23 -6.18
N SER A 167 -17.77 19.42 -7.23
CA SER A 167 -18.82 18.41 -7.31
C SER A 167 -18.67 17.37 -6.20
N ILE A 168 -19.73 17.22 -5.40
CA ILE A 168 -19.78 16.23 -4.33
C ILE A 168 -20.18 14.88 -4.96
N PRO A 169 -19.38 13.81 -4.78
CA PRO A 169 -19.80 12.47 -5.15
C PRO A 169 -21.15 12.09 -4.54
N THR A 170 -21.91 11.24 -5.20
CA THR A 170 -23.15 10.67 -4.65
C THR A 170 -22.90 9.21 -4.33
N GLY A 171 -23.69 8.61 -3.42
CA GLY A 171 -23.53 7.19 -3.05
C GLY A 171 -23.37 6.23 -4.25
N ARG A 172 -24.05 6.51 -5.37
CA ARG A 172 -23.97 5.72 -6.62
C ARG A 172 -22.61 5.76 -7.32
N ASN A 173 -21.75 6.74 -7.05
CA ASN A 173 -20.49 6.94 -7.78
C ASN A 173 -19.24 7.05 -6.88
N LEU A 174 -19.36 6.83 -5.56
CA LEU A 174 -18.23 6.83 -4.62
C LEU A 174 -17.14 5.84 -5.03
N HIS A 175 -17.55 4.63 -5.41
CA HIS A 175 -16.67 3.53 -5.81
C HIS A 175 -16.08 3.68 -7.23
N ALA A 176 -16.45 4.73 -7.97
CA ALA A 176 -16.05 4.87 -9.37
C ALA A 176 -14.53 5.03 -9.54
N SER A 177 -13.85 5.66 -8.58
CA SER A 177 -12.38 5.79 -8.57
C SER A 177 -11.82 5.98 -7.16
N GLU A 178 -10.54 5.67 -7.00
CA GLU A 178 -9.77 5.88 -5.78
C GLU A 178 -9.88 7.32 -5.26
N ARG A 179 -9.67 8.33 -6.12
CA ARG A 179 -9.81 9.74 -5.72
C ARG A 179 -11.21 10.11 -5.21
N LYS A 180 -12.29 9.55 -5.80
CA LYS A 180 -13.66 9.87 -5.38
C LYS A 180 -13.96 9.28 -4.02
N LEU A 181 -13.58 8.02 -3.83
CA LEU A 181 -13.72 7.35 -2.54
C LEU A 181 -12.85 8.04 -1.48
N GLY A 182 -11.61 8.38 -1.82
CA GLY A 182 -10.70 9.11 -0.95
C GLY A 182 -11.27 10.46 -0.50
N TYR A 183 -11.85 11.22 -1.44
CA TYR A 183 -12.52 12.49 -1.12
C TYR A 183 -13.73 12.29 -0.22
N ALA A 184 -14.51 11.23 -0.43
CA ALA A 184 -15.63 10.91 0.42
C ALA A 184 -15.21 10.56 1.86
N TYR A 185 -14.12 9.82 2.04
CA TYR A 185 -13.53 9.59 3.35
C TYR A 185 -13.06 10.89 4.02
N CYS A 186 -12.38 11.79 3.29
CA CYS A 186 -12.02 13.11 3.84
C CYS A 186 -13.26 13.90 4.29
N LEU A 187 -14.31 13.95 3.47
CA LEU A 187 -15.58 14.60 3.84
C LEU A 187 -16.29 13.94 5.02
N HIS A 188 -16.17 12.62 5.17
CA HIS A 188 -16.71 11.92 6.34
C HIS A 188 -15.97 12.32 7.61
N TYR A 189 -14.64 12.25 7.61
CA TYR A 189 -13.86 12.53 8.82
C TYR A 189 -13.84 14.01 9.20
N ALA A 190 -13.83 14.93 8.23
CA ALA A 190 -13.80 16.38 8.50
C ALA A 190 -15.20 16.99 8.69
N GLU A 191 -16.21 16.53 7.94
CA GLU A 191 -17.53 17.19 7.87
C GLU A 191 -18.71 16.29 8.26
N GLY A 192 -18.49 14.98 8.52
CA GLY A 192 -19.57 14.05 8.85
C GLY A 192 -20.56 13.75 7.71
N ARG A 193 -20.19 14.00 6.45
CA ARG A 193 -21.13 13.96 5.30
C ARG A 193 -21.62 12.57 4.89
N TYR A 194 -20.83 11.53 5.11
CA TYR A 194 -21.19 10.16 4.74
C TYR A 194 -21.23 9.29 5.98
N SER A 195 -22.05 8.23 5.96
CA SER A 195 -21.99 7.21 7.01
C SER A 195 -20.82 6.25 6.79
N ALA A 196 -20.35 5.63 7.88
CA ALA A 196 -19.32 4.59 7.79
C ALA A 196 -19.79 3.41 6.91
N ASP A 197 -21.08 3.03 6.99
CA ASP A 197 -21.66 1.95 6.21
C ASP A 197 -21.69 2.26 4.71
N GLU A 198 -22.04 3.49 4.33
CA GLU A 198 -22.04 3.93 2.93
C GLU A 198 -20.63 3.87 2.33
N LEU A 199 -19.63 4.37 3.08
CA LEU A 199 -18.24 4.31 2.65
C LEU A 199 -17.75 2.87 2.57
N GLN A 200 -18.05 2.03 3.57
CA GLN A 200 -17.65 0.63 3.58
C GLN A 200 -18.25 -0.13 2.37
N HIS A 201 -19.51 0.11 2.05
CA HIS A 201 -20.17 -0.48 0.88
C HIS A 201 -19.48 -0.06 -0.42
N ALA A 202 -19.25 1.24 -0.63
CA ALA A 202 -18.55 1.74 -1.81
C ALA A 202 -17.13 1.20 -1.91
N ALA A 203 -16.42 1.12 -0.79
CA ALA A 203 -15.05 0.66 -0.76
C ALA A 203 -14.93 -0.83 -1.10
N LYS A 204 -15.85 -1.69 -0.62
CA LYS A 204 -15.92 -3.11 -1.01
C LYS A 204 -16.14 -3.30 -2.51
N ILE A 205 -16.96 -2.46 -3.15
CA ILE A 205 -17.15 -2.48 -4.61
C ILE A 205 -15.85 -2.11 -5.32
N LEU A 206 -15.14 -1.06 -4.86
CA LEU A 206 -13.86 -0.67 -5.42
C LEU A 206 -12.82 -1.79 -5.30
N LEU A 207 -12.67 -2.38 -4.10
CA LEU A 207 -11.75 -3.49 -3.84
C LEU A 207 -12.01 -4.65 -4.78
N THR A 208 -13.26 -5.14 -4.86
CA THR A 208 -13.62 -6.29 -5.70
C THR A 208 -13.30 -6.07 -7.19
N ARG A 209 -13.44 -4.83 -7.68
CA ARG A 209 -13.12 -4.50 -9.06
C ARG A 209 -11.61 -4.39 -9.34
N ARG A 210 -10.81 -4.01 -8.34
CA ARG A 210 -9.38 -3.67 -8.53
C ARG A 210 -8.43 -4.76 -8.02
N MET A 211 -8.85 -5.60 -7.07
CA MET A 211 -7.97 -6.51 -6.34
C MET A 211 -7.20 -7.45 -7.28
N ASP A 212 -7.91 -8.14 -8.17
CA ASP A 212 -7.30 -9.13 -9.07
C ASP A 212 -6.51 -8.45 -10.20
N ASP A 213 -7.23 -7.90 -11.20
CA ASP A 213 -6.68 -7.45 -12.48
C ASP A 213 -5.80 -6.19 -12.44
N GLU A 214 -5.94 -5.38 -11.39
CA GLU A 214 -5.29 -4.07 -11.32
C GLU A 214 -4.23 -3.95 -10.24
N TRP A 215 -4.42 -4.60 -9.10
CA TRP A 215 -3.46 -4.52 -8.01
C TRP A 215 -2.59 -5.76 -7.93
N LEU A 216 -3.15 -6.94 -7.63
CA LEU A 216 -2.34 -8.13 -7.41
C LEU A 216 -1.68 -8.65 -8.69
N ASP A 217 -2.42 -8.79 -9.80
CA ASP A 217 -1.87 -9.27 -11.08
C ASP A 217 -0.76 -8.35 -11.63
N ARG A 218 -0.86 -7.04 -11.35
CA ARG A 218 0.11 -6.03 -11.78
C ARG A 218 1.21 -5.76 -10.76
N GLY A 219 1.27 -6.51 -9.67
CA GLY A 219 2.29 -6.35 -8.63
C GLY A 219 2.17 -5.08 -7.79
N ARG A 220 1.04 -4.38 -7.80
CA ARG A 220 0.78 -3.18 -6.99
C ARG A 220 0.29 -3.57 -5.59
N TYR A 221 1.06 -4.41 -4.90
CA TYR A 221 0.69 -4.96 -3.59
C TYR A 221 0.49 -3.87 -2.53
N SER A 222 1.32 -2.83 -2.54
CA SER A 222 1.22 -1.70 -1.61
C SER A 222 -0.08 -0.92 -1.76
N ASP A 223 -0.62 -0.82 -2.99
CA ASP A 223 -1.90 -0.16 -3.24
C ASP A 223 -3.07 -0.99 -2.72
N ALA A 224 -3.05 -2.30 -2.95
CA ALA A 224 -4.04 -3.22 -2.36
C ALA A 224 -3.99 -3.16 -0.82
N LEU A 225 -2.79 -3.20 -0.23
CA LEU A 225 -2.61 -3.15 1.22
C LEU A 225 -3.14 -1.85 1.81
N LEU A 226 -2.85 -0.71 1.17
CA LEU A 226 -3.32 0.60 1.63
C LEU A 226 -4.85 0.70 1.64
N TRP A 227 -5.51 0.21 0.60
CA TRP A 227 -6.97 0.24 0.54
C TRP A 227 -7.60 -0.76 1.51
N LEU A 228 -7.05 -1.97 1.64
CA LEU A 228 -7.49 -2.93 2.66
C LEU A 228 -7.32 -2.36 4.07
N LYS A 229 -6.19 -1.71 4.35
CA LYS A 229 -5.96 -0.96 5.59
C LYS A 229 -7.05 0.08 5.79
N THR A 230 -7.30 0.96 4.83
CA THR A 230 -8.33 2.02 4.92
C THR A 230 -9.72 1.47 5.30
N ILE A 231 -10.04 0.24 4.89
CA ILE A 231 -11.40 -0.33 5.00
C ILE A 231 -11.57 -1.23 6.22
N TYR A 232 -10.56 -2.05 6.52
CA TYR A 232 -10.63 -3.10 7.52
C TYR A 232 -9.81 -2.80 8.78
N TRP A 233 -8.92 -1.81 8.74
CA TRP A 233 -8.21 -1.36 9.93
C TRP A 233 -9.12 -0.45 10.76
N ASN A 234 -9.62 -0.99 11.87
CA ASN A 234 -10.38 -0.23 12.85
C ASN A 234 -9.42 0.30 13.92
N ARG A 235 -9.44 1.61 14.22
CA ARG A 235 -8.55 2.26 15.21
C ARG A 235 -8.98 1.97 16.67
N GLN A 236 -9.44 0.75 16.96
CA GLN A 236 -10.03 0.32 18.22
C GLN A 236 -9.25 -0.86 18.83
N ALA A 237 -9.50 -1.16 20.12
CA ALA A 237 -8.77 -2.18 20.88
C ALA A 237 -8.82 -3.60 20.25
N ASP A 238 -9.88 -3.92 19.50
CA ASP A 238 -10.07 -5.22 18.83
C ASP A 238 -9.72 -5.17 17.34
N ALA A 239 -8.82 -4.26 16.93
CA ALA A 239 -8.40 -4.13 15.54
C ALA A 239 -7.80 -5.46 15.05
N PRO A 240 -8.25 -5.99 13.89
CA PRO A 240 -7.61 -7.16 13.30
C PRO A 240 -6.15 -6.84 13.04
N ASN A 241 -5.23 -7.73 13.40
CA ASN A 241 -3.82 -7.48 13.14
C ASN A 241 -3.58 -7.24 11.63
N PRO A 242 -2.51 -6.53 11.24
CA PRO A 242 -2.30 -6.14 9.84
C PRO A 242 -2.31 -7.30 8.84
N ARG A 243 -1.90 -8.50 9.26
CA ARG A 243 -1.97 -9.71 8.43
C ARG A 243 -3.39 -10.19 8.24
N GLN A 244 -4.22 -10.17 9.29
CA GLN A 244 -5.65 -10.46 9.17
C GLN A 244 -6.34 -9.48 8.23
N VAL A 245 -5.96 -8.19 8.26
CA VAL A 245 -6.42 -7.20 7.27
C VAL A 245 -5.96 -7.58 5.87
N TRP A 246 -4.70 -7.95 5.69
CA TRP A 246 -4.17 -8.34 4.39
C TRP A 246 -4.84 -9.59 3.83
N MET A 247 -5.17 -10.58 4.67
CA MET A 247 -5.94 -11.77 4.26
C MET A 247 -7.37 -11.45 3.81
N LYS A 248 -7.91 -10.26 4.12
CA LYS A 248 -9.20 -9.82 3.55
C LYS A 248 -9.14 -9.62 2.03
N ALA A 249 -7.96 -9.63 1.40
CA ALA A 249 -7.82 -9.69 -0.05
C ALA A 249 -8.66 -10.81 -0.68
N TYR A 250 -8.72 -12.00 -0.05
CA TYR A 250 -9.51 -13.14 -0.53
C TYR A 250 -11.01 -12.87 -0.61
N ASN A 251 -11.56 -11.98 0.22
CA ASN A 251 -12.97 -11.57 0.12
C ASN A 251 -13.28 -10.81 -1.17
N HIS A 252 -12.25 -10.41 -1.91
CA HIS A 252 -12.31 -9.60 -3.12
C HIS A 252 -11.72 -10.31 -4.34
N LEU A 253 -11.45 -11.62 -4.23
CA LEU A 253 -10.93 -12.49 -5.30
C LEU A 253 -11.94 -13.63 -5.56
N PRO A 254 -13.00 -13.39 -6.36
CA PRO A 254 -14.03 -14.40 -6.58
C PRO A 254 -13.43 -15.65 -7.24
N GLY A 255 -13.69 -16.81 -6.64
CA GLY A 255 -13.19 -18.10 -7.15
C GLY A 255 -11.78 -18.48 -6.69
N VAL A 256 -11.16 -17.69 -5.79
CA VAL A 256 -9.91 -18.05 -5.13
C VAL A 256 -10.20 -18.43 -3.68
N GLU A 257 -9.95 -19.68 -3.32
CA GLU A 257 -10.10 -20.15 -1.94
C GLU A 257 -9.02 -19.51 -1.04
N PRO A 258 -9.39 -19.01 0.16
CA PRO A 258 -8.43 -18.51 1.12
C PRO A 258 -7.54 -19.65 1.65
N LEU A 259 -6.41 -19.27 2.25
CA LEU A 259 -5.62 -20.22 3.05
C LEU A 259 -6.50 -20.82 4.16
N SER A 260 -6.30 -22.11 4.44
CA SER A 260 -6.94 -22.78 5.56
C SER A 260 -6.64 -22.05 6.88
N GLU A 261 -7.59 -22.02 7.80
CA GLU A 261 -7.44 -21.36 9.11
C GLU A 261 -6.21 -21.88 9.86
N GLU A 262 -5.83 -23.16 9.72
CA GLU A 262 -4.61 -23.69 10.34
C GLU A 262 -3.33 -23.04 9.80
N VAL A 263 -3.26 -22.75 8.50
CA VAL A 263 -2.09 -22.11 7.86
C VAL A 263 -2.01 -20.64 8.27
N ILE A 264 -3.16 -19.97 8.34
CA ILE A 264 -3.25 -18.60 8.85
C ILE A 264 -2.81 -18.58 10.31
N GLN A 265 -3.37 -19.45 11.17
CA GLN A 265 -3.06 -19.50 12.59
C GLN A 265 -1.61 -19.91 12.86
N ALA A 266 -1.06 -20.89 12.15
CA ALA A 266 0.37 -21.23 12.23
C ALA A 266 1.26 -20.04 11.86
N SER A 267 0.85 -19.25 10.86
CA SER A 267 1.53 -17.99 10.52
C SER A 267 1.36 -16.92 11.60
N LEU A 268 0.30 -16.94 12.39
CA LEU A 268 0.06 -15.97 13.46
C LEU A 268 0.78 -16.33 14.78
N THR A 269 0.94 -17.62 15.09
CA THR A 269 1.26 -18.14 16.44
C THR A 269 2.74 -18.02 16.83
N SER A 270 3.69 -17.94 15.89
CA SER A 270 5.12 -17.83 16.23
C SER A 270 5.60 -16.41 16.56
N LEU A 271 4.70 -15.49 16.90
CA LEU A 271 5.04 -14.20 17.53
C LEU A 271 5.19 -14.29 19.07
N GLY A 272 5.15 -15.48 19.65
CA GLY A 272 5.35 -15.67 21.09
C GLY A 272 5.83 -17.06 21.42
N GLU A 273 7.15 -17.23 21.49
CA GLU A 273 7.88 -18.09 22.44
C GLU A 273 9.38 -17.98 22.10
N GLY A 274 9.98 -16.89 22.54
CA GLY A 274 11.42 -16.68 22.51
C GLY A 274 11.79 -15.87 23.74
N ASN A 275 12.16 -16.57 24.81
CA ASN A 275 12.83 -16.03 26.00
C ASN A 275 14.10 -15.26 25.63
#